data_AF-A0A1F6DI19-F1
#
_entry.id   AF-A0A1F6DI19-F1
#
_cell.length_a   1.000
_cell.length_b   1.000
_cell.length_c   1.000
_cell.angle_alpha   90.00
_cell.angle_beta   90.00
_cell.angle_gamma   90.00
#
_symmetry.space_group_name_H-M   'P 1'
#
loop_
_entity.id
_entity.type
_entity.pdbx_description
1 polymer ?
#
loop_
_entity_poly.entity_id
_entity_poly.type
_entity_poly.pdbx_seq_one_letter_code
_entity_poly.pdbx_strand_id
1 'polypeptide(L)'
;MYIILAILVGSIGSVITFYYIWHRSRARRHATLCGILREEIRELRGGRFLNTQLDTELHHLSQRLKLYMHSVYRGGATVDMLDDVGEQLIRDARRLRDCARNDIARRRTASSIYERAFPAVYQLLRERLRQNDKAVMKIWQRMVQASLDTKGPGVFRAVRLIQKLQKEYGEPVEQNNNTAYKPHPTDFASRYS
;
A
#
# COMPACT_ATOMS: atom_id res chain seq x y z
N MET A 1 8.48 -27.41 58.19
CA MET A 1 9.19 -27.58 56.90
C MET A 1 8.23 -27.86 55.73
N TYR A 2 7.32 -28.85 55.84
CA TYR A 2 6.36 -29.19 54.78
C TYR A 2 5.35 -28.09 54.39
N ILE A 3 4.87 -27.28 55.35
CA ILE A 3 3.92 -26.18 55.09
C ILE A 3 4.57 -25.07 54.25
N ILE A 4 5.83 -24.72 54.54
CA ILE A 4 6.58 -23.69 53.79
C ILE A 4 6.87 -24.16 52.35
N LEU A 5 7.18 -25.46 52.17
CA LEU A 5 7.39 -26.05 50.85
C LEU A 5 6.09 -26.05 50.02
N ALA A 6 4.95 -26.36 50.63
CA ALA A 6 3.65 -26.34 49.96
C ALA A 6 3.22 -24.93 49.54
N ILE A 7 3.50 -23.92 50.37
CA ILE A 7 3.25 -22.50 50.04
C ILE A 7 4.16 -22.05 48.89
N LEU A 8 5.43 -22.44 48.88
CA LEU A 8 6.39 -22.16 47.79
C LEU A 8 5.99 -22.84 46.47
N VAL A 9 5.58 -24.11 46.50
CA VAL A 9 5.11 -24.82 45.30
C VAL A 9 3.78 -24.23 44.81
N GLY A 10 2.88 -23.86 45.71
CA GLY A 10 1.62 -23.19 45.38
C GLY A 10 1.81 -21.80 44.77
N SER A 11 2.80 -21.03 45.26
CA SER A 11 3.12 -19.70 44.71
C SER A 11 3.86 -19.79 43.36
N ILE A 12 4.76 -20.75 43.17
CA ILE A 12 5.40 -20.98 41.87
C ILE A 12 4.37 -21.46 40.83
N GLY A 13 3.48 -22.40 41.22
CA GLY A 13 2.41 -22.90 40.36
C GLY A 13 1.42 -21.81 39.95
N SER A 14 1.07 -20.89 40.86
CA SER A 14 0.20 -19.76 40.53
C SER A 14 0.88 -18.77 39.59
N VAL A 15 2.16 -18.43 39.80
CA VAL A 15 2.93 -17.55 38.90
C VAL A 15 3.01 -18.12 37.48
N ILE A 16 3.31 -19.42 37.32
CA ILE A 16 3.34 -20.09 36.01
C ILE A 16 1.97 -20.06 35.34
N THR A 17 0.90 -20.28 36.11
CA THR A 17 -0.47 -20.26 35.59
C THR A 17 -0.89 -18.85 35.15
N PHE A 18 -0.58 -17.83 35.95
CA PHE A 18 -0.81 -16.42 35.60
C PHE A 18 0.00 -16.00 34.37
N TYR A 19 1.28 -16.39 34.28
CA TYR A 19 2.13 -16.16 33.10
C TYR A 19 1.48 -16.74 31.83
N TYR A 20 1.04 -17.99 31.90
CA TYR A 20 0.40 -18.67 30.76
C TYR A 20 -0.92 -17.99 30.33
N ILE A 21 -1.80 -17.65 31.29
CA ILE A 21 -3.07 -16.97 31.00
C ILE A 21 -2.83 -15.59 30.40
N TRP A 22 -1.87 -14.85 30.94
CA TRP A 22 -1.51 -13.51 30.48
C TRP A 22 -1.08 -13.53 29.01
N HIS A 23 -0.07 -14.33 28.69
CA HIS A 23 0.44 -14.40 27.31
C HIS A 23 -0.60 -14.97 26.34
N ARG A 24 -1.38 -15.97 26.74
CA ARG A 24 -2.46 -16.49 25.88
C ARG A 24 -3.53 -15.43 25.59
N SER A 25 -3.82 -14.55 26.56
CA SER A 25 -4.73 -13.42 26.37
C SER A 25 -4.13 -12.35 25.44
N ARG A 26 -2.81 -12.09 25.54
CA ARG A 26 -2.10 -11.17 24.65
C ARG A 26 -2.04 -11.67 23.20
N ALA A 27 -1.66 -12.94 22.99
CA ALA A 27 -1.67 -13.56 21.67
C ALA A 27 -3.06 -13.52 21.01
N ARG A 28 -4.13 -13.73 21.79
CA ARG A 28 -5.51 -13.55 21.31
C ARG A 28 -5.81 -12.11 20.87
N ARG A 29 -5.35 -11.11 21.61
CA ARG A 29 -5.49 -9.69 21.20
C ARG A 29 -4.75 -9.42 19.89
N HIS A 30 -3.52 -9.93 19.75
CA HIS A 30 -2.77 -9.83 18.51
C HIS A 30 -3.50 -10.53 17.34
N ALA A 31 -4.06 -11.72 17.55
CA ALA A 31 -4.84 -12.41 16.53
C ALA A 31 -6.08 -11.61 16.09
N THR A 32 -6.81 -10.99 17.03
CA THR A 32 -7.94 -10.10 16.69
C THR A 32 -7.48 -8.91 15.85
N LEU A 33 -6.38 -8.25 16.23
CA LEU A 33 -5.81 -7.13 15.47
C LEU A 33 -5.36 -7.57 14.07
N CYS A 34 -4.73 -8.74 13.95
CA CYS A 34 -4.38 -9.34 12.67
C CYS A 34 -5.62 -9.58 11.80
N GLY A 35 -6.74 -9.98 12.39
CA GLY A 35 -8.02 -10.14 11.70
C GLY A 35 -8.55 -8.83 11.13
N ILE A 36 -8.57 -7.77 11.94
CA ILE A 36 -8.97 -6.42 11.52
C ILE A 36 -8.07 -5.92 10.39
N LEU A 37 -6.75 -5.98 10.57
CA LEU A 37 -5.79 -5.53 9.55
C LEU A 37 -5.91 -6.33 8.25
N ARG A 38 -6.18 -7.63 8.34
CA ARG A 38 -6.39 -8.48 7.17
C ARG A 38 -7.63 -8.03 6.38
N GLU A 39 -8.68 -7.61 7.05
CA GLU A 39 -9.90 -7.11 6.42
C GLU A 39 -9.66 -5.75 5.76
N GLU A 40 -8.99 -4.82 6.45
CA GLU A 40 -8.59 -3.54 5.85
C GLU A 40 -7.69 -3.73 4.61
N ILE A 41 -6.77 -4.70 4.66
CA ILE A 41 -5.94 -5.05 3.50
C ILE A 41 -6.82 -5.61 2.36
N ARG A 42 -7.82 -6.43 2.67
CA ARG A 42 -8.76 -6.98 1.66
C ARG A 42 -9.49 -5.86 0.92
N GLU A 43 -9.95 -4.84 1.65
CA GLU A 43 -10.61 -3.67 1.05
C GLU A 43 -9.69 -2.90 0.11
N LEU A 44 -8.42 -2.69 0.51
CA LEU A 44 -7.44 -1.99 -0.33
C LEU A 44 -7.13 -2.73 -1.63
N ARG A 45 -7.03 -4.06 -1.57
CA ARG A 45 -6.72 -4.91 -2.74
C ARG A 45 -7.80 -4.89 -3.82
N GLY A 46 -9.03 -4.52 -3.49
CA GLY A 46 -10.11 -4.31 -4.47
C GLY A 46 -9.98 -3.02 -5.29
N GLY A 47 -9.03 -2.13 -4.97
CA GLY A 47 -8.92 -0.81 -5.56
C GLY A 47 -8.32 -0.77 -6.97
N ARG A 48 -8.93 0.02 -7.88
CA ARG A 48 -8.44 0.27 -9.25
C ARG A 48 -7.01 0.87 -9.32
N PHE A 49 -6.63 1.61 -8.29
CA PHE A 49 -5.37 2.36 -8.23
C PHE A 49 -4.28 1.66 -7.42
N LEU A 50 -4.50 0.45 -6.89
CA LEU A 50 -3.44 -0.23 -6.15
C LEU A 50 -2.37 -0.73 -7.14
N ASN A 51 -1.11 -0.38 -6.87
CA ASN A 51 0.04 -0.90 -7.60
C ASN A 51 0.13 -2.43 -7.49
N THR A 52 0.40 -3.12 -8.60
CA THR A 52 0.53 -4.59 -8.68
C THR A 52 1.56 -5.18 -7.70
N GLN A 53 2.70 -4.50 -7.49
CA GLN A 53 3.70 -4.93 -6.52
C GLN A 53 3.16 -4.83 -5.09
N LEU A 54 2.55 -3.70 -4.73
CA LEU A 54 1.94 -3.51 -3.42
C LEU A 54 0.76 -4.48 -3.20
N ASP A 55 -0.02 -4.79 -4.24
CA ASP A 55 -1.08 -5.81 -4.17
C ASP A 55 -0.51 -7.20 -3.84
N THR A 56 0.64 -7.54 -4.43
CA THR A 56 1.32 -8.82 -4.20
C THR A 56 1.88 -8.89 -2.78
N GLU A 57 2.56 -7.84 -2.31
CA GLU A 57 3.08 -7.75 -0.95
C GLU A 57 1.94 -7.82 0.09
N LEU A 58 0.84 -7.10 -0.15
CA LEU A 58 -0.37 -7.15 0.68
C LEU A 58 -1.02 -8.53 0.67
N HIS A 59 -1.01 -9.23 -0.46
CA HIS A 59 -1.49 -10.61 -0.55
C HIS A 59 -0.68 -11.55 0.34
N HIS A 60 0.66 -11.54 0.21
CA HIS A 60 1.53 -12.38 1.02
C HIS A 60 1.38 -12.10 2.51
N LEU A 61 1.33 -10.83 2.88
CA LEU A 61 1.10 -10.43 4.27
C LEU A 61 -0.27 -10.89 4.78
N SER A 62 -1.33 -10.77 3.98
CA SER A 62 -2.68 -11.26 4.33
C SER A 62 -2.67 -12.78 4.62
N GLN A 63 -1.89 -13.57 3.88
CA GLN A 63 -1.71 -15.00 4.16
C GLN A 63 -0.94 -15.24 5.46
N ARG A 64 0.13 -14.47 5.72
CA ARG A 64 0.89 -14.57 6.97
C ARG A 64 0.03 -14.24 8.20
N LEU A 65 -0.79 -13.19 8.11
CA LEU A 65 -1.76 -12.84 9.16
C LEU A 65 -2.78 -13.98 9.39
N LYS A 66 -3.29 -14.59 8.31
CA LYS A 66 -4.21 -15.73 8.39
C LYS A 66 -3.56 -16.93 9.10
N LEU A 67 -2.34 -17.28 8.73
CA LEU A 67 -1.59 -18.38 9.35
C LEU A 67 -1.37 -18.10 10.83
N TYR A 68 -0.91 -16.90 11.19
CA TYR A 68 -0.73 -16.51 12.59
C TYR A 68 -1.99 -16.66 13.44
N MET A 69 -3.12 -16.12 12.97
CA MET A 69 -4.39 -16.27 13.68
C MET A 69 -4.76 -17.74 13.88
N HIS A 70 -4.59 -18.56 12.84
CA HIS A 70 -4.89 -19.99 12.90
C HIS A 70 -4.01 -20.71 13.92
N SER A 71 -2.72 -20.37 13.99
CA SER A 71 -1.78 -20.87 15.01
C SER A 71 -2.23 -20.54 16.42
N VAL A 72 -2.65 -19.30 16.67
CA VAL A 72 -3.11 -18.82 17.99
C VAL A 72 -4.40 -19.54 18.40
N TYR A 73 -5.36 -19.70 17.49
CA TYR A 73 -6.65 -20.32 17.81
C TYR A 73 -6.58 -21.85 17.94
N ARG A 74 -5.69 -22.53 17.21
CA ARG A 74 -5.49 -23.99 17.33
C ARG A 74 -4.55 -24.42 18.46
N GLY A 75 -3.85 -23.48 19.10
CA GLY A 75 -3.01 -23.77 20.28
C GLY A 75 -1.74 -24.59 19.97
N GLY A 76 -1.25 -24.53 18.73
CA GLY A 76 -0.15 -25.38 18.26
C GLY A 76 1.26 -24.79 18.40
N ALA A 77 1.41 -23.54 18.86
CA ALA A 77 2.71 -22.86 18.95
C ALA A 77 3.02 -22.42 20.39
N THR A 78 4.31 -22.40 20.73
CA THR A 78 4.81 -21.94 22.04
C THR A 78 4.47 -20.46 22.25
N VAL A 79 4.06 -20.16 23.48
CA VAL A 79 3.36 -18.92 23.83
C VAL A 79 4.23 -17.67 23.64
N ASP A 80 5.53 -17.73 23.89
CA ASP A 80 6.44 -16.58 23.72
C ASP A 80 6.76 -16.27 22.25
N MET A 81 6.89 -17.29 21.39
CA MET A 81 7.10 -17.07 19.95
C MET A 81 5.88 -16.44 19.26
N LEU A 82 4.69 -16.56 19.86
CA LEU A 82 3.46 -15.99 19.31
C LEU A 82 3.33 -14.49 19.57
N ASP A 83 3.95 -13.94 20.61
CA ASP A 83 3.84 -12.51 20.92
C ASP A 83 4.74 -11.68 19.98
N ASP A 84 6.03 -12.00 19.87
CA ASP A 84 6.97 -11.25 19.01
C ASP A 84 6.58 -11.31 17.53
N VAL A 85 6.17 -12.50 17.07
CA VAL A 85 5.70 -12.70 15.68
C VAL A 85 4.40 -11.92 15.44
N GLY A 86 3.49 -11.90 16.41
CA GLY A 86 2.24 -11.13 16.34
C GLY A 86 2.50 -9.63 16.24
N GLU A 87 3.38 -9.10 17.09
CA GLU A 87 3.73 -7.69 17.12
C GLU A 87 4.47 -7.24 15.84
N GLN A 88 5.39 -8.07 15.33
CA GLN A 88 6.06 -7.82 14.06
C GLN A 88 5.06 -7.81 12.89
N LEU A 89 4.17 -8.80 12.82
CA LEU A 89 3.16 -8.87 11.74
C LEU A 89 2.21 -7.67 11.75
N ILE A 90 1.80 -7.21 12.93
CA ILE A 90 0.96 -6.01 13.08
C ILE A 90 1.70 -4.76 12.60
N ARG A 91 2.98 -4.61 12.95
CA ARG A 91 3.81 -3.48 12.50
C ARG A 91 3.98 -3.49 10.98
N ASP A 92 4.35 -4.63 10.41
CA ASP A 92 4.51 -4.81 8.96
C ASP A 92 3.19 -4.51 8.23
N ALA A 93 2.07 -4.98 8.78
CA ALA A 93 0.75 -4.76 8.21
C ALA A 93 0.29 -3.32 8.23
N ARG A 94 0.48 -2.62 9.34
CA ARG A 94 0.19 -1.17 9.40
C ARG A 94 1.05 -0.40 8.40
N ARG A 95 2.36 -0.65 8.39
CA ARG A 95 3.29 0.03 7.48
C ARG A 95 2.89 -0.19 6.01
N LEU A 96 2.67 -1.43 5.61
CA LEU A 96 2.35 -1.74 4.22
C LEU A 96 0.96 -1.22 3.81
N ARG A 97 -0.03 -1.30 4.70
CA ARG A 97 -1.35 -0.69 4.51
C ARG A 97 -1.25 0.81 4.29
N ASP A 98 -0.46 1.51 5.09
CA ASP A 98 -0.28 2.96 4.99
C ASP A 98 0.47 3.34 3.72
N CYS A 99 1.51 2.58 3.34
CA CYS A 99 2.17 2.70 2.04
C CYS A 99 1.18 2.54 0.87
N ALA A 100 0.30 1.54 0.92
CA ALA A 100 -0.71 1.30 -0.10
C ALA A 100 -1.76 2.41 -0.17
N ARG A 101 -2.24 2.90 0.97
CA ARG A 101 -3.14 4.07 1.04
C ARG A 101 -2.51 5.31 0.41
N ASN A 102 -1.24 5.58 0.72
CA ASN A 102 -0.50 6.71 0.18
C ASN A 102 -0.24 6.58 -1.34
N ASP A 103 0.06 5.37 -1.83
CA ASP A 103 0.19 5.12 -3.27
C ASP A 103 -1.13 5.31 -4.02
N ILE A 104 -2.23 4.76 -3.49
CA ILE A 104 -3.58 4.95 -4.05
C ILE A 104 -3.95 6.44 -4.10
N ALA A 105 -3.71 7.18 -3.01
CA ALA A 105 -4.00 8.61 -2.95
C ALA A 105 -3.21 9.37 -4.03
N ARG A 106 -1.91 9.12 -4.15
CA ARG A 106 -1.06 9.76 -5.16
C ARG A 106 -1.53 9.47 -6.59
N ARG A 107 -1.92 8.23 -6.89
CA ARG A 107 -2.43 7.84 -8.21
C ARG A 107 -3.79 8.45 -8.52
N ARG A 108 -4.69 8.55 -7.53
CA ARG A 108 -5.96 9.28 -7.67
C ARG A 108 -5.72 10.75 -7.98
N THR A 109 -4.81 11.41 -7.28
CA THR A 109 -4.43 12.80 -7.56
C THR A 109 -3.88 12.95 -8.98
N ALA A 110 -2.97 12.06 -9.41
CA ALA A 110 -2.44 12.08 -10.78
C ALA A 110 -3.54 11.86 -11.83
N SER A 111 -4.47 10.93 -11.61
CA SER A 111 -5.62 10.71 -12.50
C SER A 111 -6.49 11.98 -12.61
N SER A 112 -6.76 12.64 -11.49
CA SER A 112 -7.55 13.88 -11.47
C SER A 112 -6.82 15.03 -12.20
N ILE A 113 -5.51 15.17 -12.03
CA ILE A 113 -4.70 16.15 -12.77
C ILE A 113 -4.79 15.87 -14.27
N TYR A 114 -4.63 14.61 -14.67
CA TYR A 114 -4.75 14.20 -16.07
C TYR A 114 -6.14 14.56 -16.63
N GLU A 115 -7.22 14.17 -15.95
CA GLU A 115 -8.60 14.42 -16.38
C GLU A 115 -8.91 15.92 -16.51
N ARG A 116 -8.39 16.76 -15.62
CA ARG A 116 -8.57 18.22 -15.70
C ARG A 116 -7.79 18.88 -16.82
N ALA A 117 -6.56 18.45 -17.05
CA ALA A 117 -5.67 19.09 -18.02
C ALA A 117 -5.87 18.55 -19.46
N PHE A 118 -6.41 17.35 -19.60
CA PHE A 118 -6.58 16.68 -20.89
C PHE A 118 -7.44 17.47 -21.90
N PRO A 119 -8.59 18.10 -21.54
CA PRO A 119 -9.41 18.85 -22.50
C PRO A 119 -8.67 20.00 -23.19
N ALA A 120 -7.88 20.77 -22.43
CA ALA A 120 -7.10 21.89 -22.96
C ALA A 120 -6.01 21.40 -23.93
N VAL A 121 -5.30 20.35 -23.55
CA VAL A 121 -4.27 19.73 -24.41
C VAL A 121 -4.91 19.05 -25.63
N TYR A 122 -6.09 18.45 -25.49
CA TYR A 122 -6.79 17.79 -26.58
C TYR A 122 -7.17 18.76 -27.70
N GLN A 123 -7.61 19.97 -27.38
CA GLN A 123 -7.92 21.00 -28.40
C GLN A 123 -6.67 21.35 -29.20
N LEU A 124 -5.55 21.63 -28.53
CA LEU A 124 -4.25 21.91 -29.17
C LEU A 124 -3.76 20.73 -30.02
N LEU A 125 -3.86 19.51 -29.50
CA LEU A 125 -3.49 18.29 -30.22
C LEU A 125 -4.36 18.10 -31.45
N ARG A 126 -5.66 18.33 -31.37
CA ARG A 126 -6.60 18.15 -32.48
C ARG A 126 -6.26 19.05 -33.67
N GLU A 127 -5.88 20.30 -33.42
CA GLU A 127 -5.47 21.25 -34.47
C GLU A 127 -4.17 20.81 -35.14
N ARG A 128 -3.18 20.38 -34.36
CA ARG A 128 -1.89 19.90 -34.88
C ARG A 128 -1.98 18.55 -35.59
N LEU A 129 -2.86 17.66 -35.12
CA LEU A 129 -3.14 16.39 -35.78
C LEU A 129 -3.78 16.58 -37.16
N ARG A 130 -4.63 17.61 -37.34
CA ARG A 130 -5.18 17.98 -38.66
C ARG A 130 -4.10 18.44 -39.65
N GLN A 131 -2.96 18.91 -39.15
CA GLN A 131 -1.79 19.29 -39.96
C GLN A 131 -0.87 18.11 -40.28
N ASN A 132 -1.27 16.86 -39.96
CA ASN A 132 -0.47 15.64 -40.15
C ASN A 132 0.90 15.67 -39.43
N ASP A 133 0.98 16.33 -38.28
CA ASP A 133 2.19 16.32 -37.46
C ASP A 133 2.41 14.92 -36.84
N LYS A 134 3.40 14.20 -37.41
CA LYS A 134 3.78 12.85 -36.98
C LYS A 134 4.34 12.81 -35.55
N ALA A 135 4.97 13.88 -35.08
CA ALA A 135 5.51 13.95 -33.72
C ALA A 135 4.36 14.03 -32.70
N VAL A 136 3.37 14.87 -32.98
CA VAL A 136 2.18 15.04 -32.14
C VAL A 136 1.34 13.75 -32.10
N MET A 137 1.15 13.07 -33.23
CA MET A 137 0.47 11.76 -33.28
C MET A 137 1.13 10.73 -32.36
N LYS A 138 2.47 10.66 -32.35
CA LYS A 138 3.23 9.75 -31.49
C LYS A 138 3.06 10.08 -30.01
N ILE A 139 2.98 11.37 -29.66
CA ILE A 139 2.74 11.80 -28.27
C ILE A 139 1.31 11.45 -27.84
N TRP A 140 0.31 11.69 -28.70
CA TRP A 140 -1.09 11.32 -28.45
C TRP A 140 -1.24 9.83 -28.15
N GLN A 141 -0.70 8.96 -29.02
CA GLN A 141 -0.76 7.50 -28.83
C GLN A 141 -0.12 7.07 -27.50
N ARG A 142 1.05 7.62 -27.17
CA ARG A 142 1.75 7.35 -25.89
C ARG A 142 0.95 7.83 -24.69
N MET A 143 0.28 8.97 -24.79
CA MET A 143 -0.53 9.53 -23.71
C MET A 143 -1.78 8.68 -23.46
N VAL A 144 -2.49 8.27 -24.51
CA VAL A 144 -3.65 7.38 -24.41
C VAL A 144 -3.26 6.02 -23.84
N GLN A 145 -2.15 5.44 -24.31
CA GLN A 145 -1.67 4.16 -23.78
C GLN A 145 -1.26 4.29 -22.30
N ALA A 146 -0.64 5.41 -21.91
CA ALA A 146 -0.24 5.66 -20.53
C ALA A 146 -1.44 5.89 -19.59
N SER A 147 -2.52 6.54 -20.04
CA SER A 147 -3.70 6.81 -19.21
C SER A 147 -4.51 5.55 -18.89
N LEU A 148 -4.40 4.51 -19.72
CA LEU A 148 -5.00 3.20 -19.48
C LEU A 148 -4.26 2.41 -18.39
N ASP A 149 -2.98 2.68 -18.15
CA ASP A 149 -2.18 2.02 -17.12
C ASP A 149 -2.29 2.75 -15.76
N THR A 150 -3.35 2.40 -15.01
CA THR A 150 -3.64 2.97 -13.69
C THR A 150 -2.89 2.28 -12.54
N LYS A 151 -2.42 1.04 -12.74
CA LYS A 151 -1.72 0.22 -11.74
C LYS A 151 -0.19 0.30 -11.85
N GLY A 152 0.33 0.60 -13.04
CA GLY A 152 1.74 0.85 -13.30
C GLY A 152 2.09 2.35 -13.32
N PRO A 153 3.25 2.74 -13.85
CA PRO A 153 3.67 4.15 -13.89
C PRO A 153 2.90 4.98 -14.92
N GLY A 154 1.99 4.39 -15.69
CA GLY A 154 1.24 5.01 -16.77
C GLY A 154 0.57 6.32 -16.41
N VAL A 155 -0.24 6.36 -15.35
CA VAL A 155 -0.95 7.58 -14.95
C VAL A 155 0.01 8.77 -14.69
N PHE A 156 1.17 8.51 -14.07
CA PHE A 156 2.19 9.53 -13.84
C PHE A 156 2.91 9.94 -15.12
N ARG A 157 3.12 9.01 -16.06
CA ARG A 157 3.67 9.33 -17.39
C ARG A 157 2.69 10.17 -18.19
N ALA A 158 1.40 9.88 -18.14
CA ALA A 158 0.36 10.63 -18.83
C ALA A 158 0.33 12.09 -18.36
N VAL A 159 0.38 12.32 -17.04
CA VAL A 159 0.48 13.67 -16.46
C VAL A 159 1.74 14.40 -16.95
N ARG A 160 2.91 13.75 -16.96
CA ARG A 160 4.15 14.37 -17.46
C ARG A 160 4.08 14.72 -18.95
N LEU A 161 3.45 13.88 -19.76
CA LEU A 161 3.27 14.13 -21.19
C LEU A 161 2.35 15.33 -21.42
N ILE A 162 1.26 15.44 -20.66
CA ILE A 162 0.37 16.62 -20.68
C ILE A 162 1.14 17.89 -20.28
N GLN A 163 1.89 17.86 -19.18
CA GLN A 163 2.67 19.02 -18.73
C GLN A 163 3.72 19.45 -19.77
N LYS A 164 4.36 18.48 -20.43
CA LYS A 164 5.31 18.74 -21.51
C LYS A 164 4.61 19.39 -22.71
N LEU A 165 3.46 18.87 -23.13
CA LEU A 165 2.68 19.42 -24.23
C LEU A 165 2.17 20.84 -23.91
N GLN A 166 1.71 21.09 -22.68
CA GLN A 166 1.33 22.42 -22.25
C GLN A 166 2.52 23.38 -22.35
N LYS A 167 3.70 22.98 -21.89
CA LYS A 167 4.91 23.83 -21.97
C LYS A 167 5.37 24.12 -23.41
N GLU A 168 5.24 23.13 -24.30
CA GLU A 168 5.70 23.27 -25.69
C GLU A 168 4.69 23.99 -26.59
N TYR A 169 3.39 23.92 -26.30
CA TYR A 169 2.33 24.35 -27.23
C TYR A 169 1.24 25.25 -26.62
N GLY A 170 1.25 25.51 -25.31
CA GLY A 170 0.24 26.34 -24.64
C GLY A 170 0.84 27.38 -23.69
N GLU A 171 0.09 28.44 -23.39
CA GLU A 171 0.38 29.29 -22.24
C GLU A 171 0.19 28.51 -20.93
N PRO A 172 0.97 28.82 -19.87
CA PRO A 172 0.97 28.03 -18.64
C PRO A 172 -0.41 28.04 -17.98
N VAL A 173 -1.05 26.88 -17.88
CA VAL A 173 -2.16 26.68 -16.95
C VAL A 173 -1.60 26.93 -15.56
N GLU A 174 -2.11 27.93 -14.85
CA GLU A 174 -1.70 28.28 -13.49
C GLU A 174 -1.54 27.00 -12.67
N GLN A 175 -0.28 26.66 -12.39
CA GLN A 175 0.07 25.62 -11.45
C GLN A 175 -0.37 26.14 -10.10
N ASN A 176 -1.56 25.74 -9.67
CA ASN A 176 -1.97 25.95 -8.29
C ASN A 176 -0.92 25.23 -7.42
N ASN A 177 -0.05 26.02 -6.78
CA ASN A 177 1.31 25.69 -6.33
C ASN A 177 1.39 24.67 -5.17
N ASN A 178 0.40 23.81 -4.98
CA ASN A 178 0.36 22.83 -3.89
C ASN A 178 0.66 21.38 -4.29
N THR A 179 1.03 21.09 -5.55
CA THR A 179 1.29 19.71 -5.99
C THR A 179 2.43 19.59 -7.01
N ALA A 180 3.53 20.32 -6.83
CA ALA A 180 4.76 20.02 -7.56
C ALA A 180 5.20 18.58 -7.21
N TYR A 181 4.84 17.62 -8.07
CA TYR A 181 5.27 16.23 -7.96
C TYR A 181 6.80 16.19 -8.06
N LYS A 182 7.45 16.09 -6.90
CA LYS A 182 8.84 15.67 -6.82
C LYS A 182 8.84 14.14 -6.93
N PRO A 183 9.42 13.55 -7.99
CA PRO A 183 9.54 12.10 -8.09
C PRO A 183 10.27 11.58 -6.83
N HIS A 184 9.68 10.60 -6.16
CA HIS A 184 10.34 9.97 -5.02
C HIS A 184 11.42 9.02 -5.55
N PRO A 185 12.64 8.97 -4.98
CA PRO A 185 13.74 8.16 -5.50
C PRO A 185 13.40 6.67 -5.66
N THR A 186 12.43 6.16 -4.91
CA THR A 186 11.94 4.77 -5.01
C THR A 186 11.06 4.50 -6.23
N ASP A 187 10.58 5.51 -6.95
CA ASP A 187 9.82 5.32 -8.20
C ASP A 187 10.70 4.75 -9.34
N PHE A 188 12.03 4.71 -9.15
CA PHE A 188 13.01 4.16 -10.08
C PHE A 188 13.77 2.94 -9.56
N ALA A 189 13.65 2.61 -8.26
CA ALA A 189 14.51 1.61 -7.62
C ALA A 189 14.20 0.15 -8.01
N SER A 190 13.09 -0.13 -8.70
CA SER A 190 12.75 -1.51 -9.14
C SER A 190 13.18 -1.87 -10.56
N ARG A 191 14.02 -1.05 -11.22
CA ARG A 191 14.53 -1.38 -12.56
C ARG A 191 15.88 -2.08 -12.59
N TYR A 192 16.55 -2.24 -11.44
CA TYR A 192 17.77 -3.03 -11.32
C TYR A 192 17.86 -3.61 -9.89
N SER A 193 17.23 -4.76 -9.64
CA SER A 193 17.61 -5.74 -8.61
C SER A 193 16.95 -7.07 -8.92
#